data_AF-A0A1E7FMJ3-F1
#
_entry.id   AF-A0A1E7FMJ3-F1
#
_cell.length_a   1.000
_cell.length_b   1.000
_cell.length_c   1.000
_cell.angle_alpha   90.00
_cell.angle_beta   90.00
_cell.angle_gamma   90.00
#
_symmetry.space_group_name_H-M   'P 1'
#
loop_
_entity.id
_entity.type
_entity.pdbx_description
1 polymer ?
#
loop_
_entity_poly.entity_id
_entity_poly.type
_entity_poly.pdbx_seq_one_letter_code
_entity_poly.pdbx_strand_id
1 'polypeptide(L)' 'DKLDINNAPVADYMQLRGMYPTIGGKISNGGPYSSMKDVYKLQSLSKEEKSTVKKCEKFLTATPSTGLD' A
#
# COMPACT_ATOMS: atom_id res chain seq x y z
N ASP A 1 -1.02 -4.99 14.72
CA ASP A 1 -1.99 -5.10 13.60
C ASP A 1 -1.31 -4.77 12.28
N LYS A 2 -1.93 -5.14 11.15
CA LYS A 2 -1.43 -4.84 9.80
C LYS A 2 -2.31 -3.75 9.17
N LEU A 3 -1.69 -2.83 8.44
CA LEU A 3 -2.40 -1.84 7.64
C LEU A 3 -2.97 -2.54 6.39
N ASP A 4 -4.28 -2.42 6.19
CA ASP A 4 -4.96 -2.96 5.02
C ASP A 4 -4.94 -1.96 3.87
N ILE A 5 -4.19 -2.27 2.83
CA ILE A 5 -3.97 -1.36 1.70
C ILE A 5 -5.23 -1.07 0.88
N ASN A 6 -6.28 -1.87 1.04
CA ASN A 6 -7.55 -1.70 0.31
C ASN A 6 -8.60 -0.93 1.09
N ASN A 7 -8.41 -0.73 2.39
CA ASN A 7 -9.45 -0.24 3.30
C ASN A 7 -8.95 0.87 4.25
N ALA A 8 -7.64 1.02 4.44
CA ALA A 8 -7.08 2.03 5.32
C ALA A 8 -7.05 3.42 4.65
N PRO A 9 -7.31 4.51 5.38
CA PRO A 9 -7.13 5.85 4.86
C PRO A 9 -5.65 6.10 4.53
N VAL A 10 -5.37 6.92 3.51
CA VAL A 10 -4.00 7.23 3.08
C VAL A 10 -3.11 7.81 4.21
N ALA A 11 -3.72 8.47 5.19
CA ALA A 11 -3.03 9.00 6.37
C ALA A 11 -2.38 7.90 7.22
N ASP A 12 -2.95 6.70 7.26
CA ASP A 12 -2.43 5.60 8.07
C ASP A 12 -1.04 5.15 7.58
N TYR A 13 -0.68 5.40 6.32
CA TYR A 13 0.66 5.12 5.80
C TYR A 13 1.76 5.96 6.47
N MET A 14 1.42 7.03 7.22
CA MET A 14 2.39 7.81 8.01
C MET A 14 3.09 6.96 9.08
N GLN A 15 2.47 5.87 9.54
CA GLN A 15 3.09 4.95 10.50
C GLN A 15 4.21 4.09 9.89
N LEU A 16 4.31 4.04 8.56
CA LEU A 16 5.29 3.23 7.83
C LEU A 16 6.39 4.14 7.24
N ARG A 17 7.60 4.00 7.76
CA ARG A 17 8.74 4.87 7.38
C ARG A 17 8.98 4.87 5.87
N GLY A 18 8.85 6.05 5.25
CA GLY A 18 9.08 6.26 3.82
C GLY A 18 7.89 5.95 2.91
N MET A 19 6.72 5.59 3.46
CA MET A 19 5.53 5.32 2.66
C MET A 19 4.71 6.59 2.37
N TYR A 20 4.56 7.48 3.35
CA TYR A 20 3.78 8.71 3.20
C TYR A 20 4.65 9.89 2.73
N PRO A 21 4.14 10.80 1.87
CA PRO A 21 2.83 10.75 1.20
C PRO A 21 2.84 9.92 -0.10
N THR A 22 4.00 9.76 -0.73
CA THR A 22 4.12 9.35 -2.14
C THR A 22 3.71 7.91 -2.41
N ILE A 23 4.31 6.94 -1.72
CA ILE A 23 4.07 5.51 -1.98
C ILE A 23 2.66 5.12 -1.51
N GLY A 24 2.25 5.61 -0.34
CA GLY A 24 0.91 5.39 0.21
C GLY A 24 -0.18 5.90 -0.74
N GLY A 25 -0.02 7.11 -1.30
CA GLY A 25 -0.96 7.65 -2.29
C GLY A 25 -1.01 6.82 -3.58
N LYS A 26 0.14 6.37 -4.09
CA LYS A 26 0.19 5.51 -5.29
C LYS A 26 -0.50 4.16 -5.07
N ILE A 27 -0.36 3.58 -3.88
CA ILE A 27 -1.03 2.32 -3.52
C ILE A 27 -2.53 2.55 -3.32
N SER A 28 -2.92 3.58 -2.57
CA SER A 28 -4.33 3.91 -2.36
C SER A 28 -5.08 4.16 -3.68
N ASN A 29 -4.45 4.85 -4.63
CA ASN A 29 -5.06 5.16 -5.93
C ASN A 29 -5.01 4.01 -6.94
N GLY A 30 -4.18 2.99 -6.72
CA GLY A 30 -3.99 1.89 -7.66
C GLY A 30 -4.77 0.62 -7.32
N GLY A 31 -5.42 0.58 -6.16
CA GLY A 31 -6.23 -0.54 -5.69
C GLY A 31 -7.66 -0.52 -6.25
N PRO A 32 -8.52 -1.47 -5.82
CA PRO A 32 -8.25 -2.52 -4.84
C PRO A 32 -7.40 -3.67 -5.39
N TYR A 33 -6.67 -4.35 -4.49
CA TYR A 33 -5.75 -5.44 -4.81
C TYR A 33 -6.25 -6.78 -4.31
N SER A 34 -6.09 -7.85 -5.10
CA SER A 34 -6.38 -9.21 -4.64
C SER A 34 -5.35 -9.70 -3.60
N SER A 35 -4.12 -9.20 -3.67
CA SER A 35 -3.04 -9.58 -2.76
C SER A 35 -1.95 -8.51 -2.67
N MET A 36 -1.11 -8.58 -1.63
CA MET A 36 0.10 -7.74 -1.52
C MET A 36 1.05 -7.86 -2.71
N LYS A 37 1.01 -8.97 -3.46
CA LYS A 37 1.87 -9.15 -4.64
C LYS A 37 1.49 -8.22 -5.79
N ASP A 38 0.24 -7.79 -5.86
CA ASP A 38 -0.26 -6.97 -6.96
C ASP A 38 0.27 -5.52 -6.89
N VAL A 39 0.60 -5.05 -5.69
CA VAL A 39 1.28 -3.75 -5.49
C VAL A 39 2.60 -3.68 -6.25
N TYR A 40 3.36 -4.77 -6.32
CA TYR A 40 4.65 -4.79 -7.03
C TYR A 40 4.51 -4.72 -8.56
N LYS A 41 3.30 -4.96 -9.09
CA LYS A 41 2.98 -4.84 -10.52
C LYS A 41 2.64 -3.40 -10.93
N LEU A 42 2.42 -2.50 -9.97
CA LEU A 42 2.18 -1.08 -10.27
C LEU A 42 3.35 -0.50 -11.05
N GLN A 43 3.03 0.09 -12.21
CA GLN A 43 3.98 0.83 -13.04
C GLN A 43 4.31 2.20 -12.43
N SER A 44 3.42 2.73 -11.58
CA SER A 44 3.61 4.00 -10.89
C SER A 44 4.69 3.95 -9.79
N LEU A 45 5.09 2.73 -9.36
CA LEU A 45 6.15 2.54 -8.37
C LEU A 45 7.51 2.33 -9.04
N SER A 46 8.49 3.13 -8.66
CA SER A 46 9.90 2.93 -9.04
C SER A 46 10.49 1.69 -8.35
N LYS A 47 11.69 1.28 -8.79
CA LYS A 47 12.41 0.15 -8.17
C LYS A 47 12.75 0.43 -6.70
N GLU A 48 13.13 1.66 -6.38
CA GLU A 48 13.47 2.14 -5.04
C GLU A 48 12.22 2.19 -4.14
N GLU A 49 11.09 2.64 -4.68
CA GLU A 49 9.81 2.64 -3.98
C GLU A 49 9.36 1.20 -3.67
N LYS A 50 9.49 0.27 -4.63
CA LYS A 50 9.22 -1.16 -4.40
C LYS A 50 10.11 -1.74 -3.30
N SER A 51 11.37 -1.31 -3.19
CA SER A 51 12.25 -1.71 -2.08
C SER A 51 11.73 -1.19 -0.73
N THR A 52 11.19 0.02 -0.69
CA THR A 52 10.59 0.61 0.52
C THR A 52 9.31 -0.13 0.93
N VAL A 53 8.44 -0.45 -0.02
CA VAL A 53 7.27 -1.32 0.20
C VAL A 53 7.71 -2.68 0.76
N LYS A 54 8.78 -3.27 0.21
CA LYS A 54 9.29 -4.57 0.65
C LYS A 54 9.73 -4.57 2.12
N LYS A 55 10.34 -3.48 2.60
CA LYS A 55 10.72 -3.33 4.03
C LYS A 55 9.50 -3.26 4.95
N CYS A 56 8.38 -2.74 4.45
CA CYS A 56 7.13 -2.58 5.19
C CYS A 56 6.15 -3.75 4.99
N GLU A 57 6.39 -4.66 4.04
CA GLU A 57 5.44 -5.71 3.63
C GLU A 57 4.89 -6.54 4.80
N LYS A 58 5.71 -6.80 5.83
CA LYS A 58 5.27 -7.54 7.03
C LYS A 58 4.15 -6.85 7.82
N PHE A 59 4.03 -5.53 7.68
CA PHE A 59 3.03 -4.69 8.33
C PHE A 59 1.83 -4.40 7.41
N LEU A 60 1.81 -4.94 6.20
CA LEU A 60 0.78 -4.71 5.21
C LEU A 60 -0.06 -5.97 4.98
N THR A 61 -1.33 -5.78 4.68
CA THR A 61 -2.25 -6.83 4.24
C THR A 61 -3.15 -6.29 3.13
N ALA A 62 -3.77 -7.18 2.36
CA ALA A 62 -4.79 -6.83 1.39
C ALA A 62 -5.99 -7.74 1.65
N THR A 63 -7.09 -7.17 2.15
CA THR A 63 -8.37 -7.89 2.26
C THR A 63 -9.36 -7.33 1.24
N PRO A 64 -10.47 -8.03 0.91
CA PRO A 64 -11.46 -7.50 -0.02
C PRO A 64 -11.86 -6.07 0.34
N SER A 65 -11.94 -5.19 -0.67
CA SER A 65 -12.39 -3.82 -0.43
C SER A 65 -13.84 -3.85 0.06
N THR A 66 -14.09 -3.13 1.15
CA THR A 66 -15.40 -3.05 1.78
C THR A 66 -16.32 -2.01 1.10
N GLY A 67 -15.79 -1.24 0.13
CA GLY A 67 -16.56 -0.22 -0.58
C GLY A 67 -16.99 0.95 0.30
N LEU A 68 -16.33 1.17 1.44
CA LEU A 68 -16.46 2.41 2.21
C LEU A 68 -15.60 3.48 1.53
N ASP A 69 -16.19 4.17 0.57
CA ASP A 69 -15.68 5.43 -0.01
C ASP A 69 -15.74 6.61 0.98
#